data_AF-A0AAV0ZKZ4-F1
#
_entry.id   AF-A0AAV0ZKZ4-F1
#
_cell.length_a   1.000
_cell.length_b   1.000
_cell.length_c   1.000
_cell.angle_alpha   90.00
_cell.angle_beta   90.00
_cell.angle_gamma   90.00
#
_symmetry.space_group_name_H-M   'P 1'
#
loop_
_entity.id
_entity.type
_entity.pdbx_description
1 polymer ?
#
loop_
_entity_poly.entity_id
_entity_poly.type
_entity_poly.pdbx_seq_one_letter_code
_entity_poly.pdbx_strand_id
1 'polypeptide(L)'
;MKQYLTVIVPLHNSYGFIPDNSTWQECLIVLLNFWMGLTDDMKEFSLEENSGETNSFNPQCLTSCLKVFMKLVMEDIISPSQGWGSIYSYVNCGLNGDCSVEIYNFSKAMVFSGCGFGAISEVFSVASLETGSSSDCGSGSQDLAHFYLDILEAVLQELVNGSHESQNLYHILSSLSKLEGDLKVLQCVRHVIWGEMVQFSDNLQLPSSIRVYVLELMQFISGKNIKGFSTEILANVQPWEEWDELLYASRKSEAGVDKQSPDHKETSSRFTNTLVALKSSQLVTSISPSIEITPDDLLNVDTAVSCFLRLCGEAIENLHFDALVSILEEWEGLFTMGKDGEITTEASDGGNDWNNDDWDEGWESLEEVDKPEKEKIDDSVSVHPLHVCWAEILKKFIGLSRSSDVLRMIDLSSSKTNGMLLDEDDARSLNEIALSTDCFLALKMALMLPYKTLQFQCLSAVEDSIKQGIPHTRSNDCELLILILSSGILTSVATGSTYGTTFSYLCYMVGNLSNQVQQALISSRGFTNNEDHENQFFRRILFPYFISELVKADQHVLAGFIVTKFMHTSESLSLINIANVSLNRYLERQLHMLQTNELHVEMECKTLRNTVSRLRGRLSNLIQSTLPLLSANVS
;
A
#
# COMPACT_ATOMS: atom_id res chain seq x y z
N MET A 1 -2.63 15.74 49.42
CA MET A 1 -2.79 15.77 47.95
C MET A 1 -3.62 14.60 47.40
N LYS A 2 -3.16 13.33 47.47
CA LYS A 2 -3.86 12.17 46.87
C LYS A 2 -5.38 12.11 47.16
N GLN A 3 -5.80 12.28 48.41
CA GLN A 3 -7.23 12.28 48.78
C GLN A 3 -8.04 13.45 48.19
N TYR A 4 -7.48 14.65 48.07
CA TYR A 4 -8.15 15.79 47.45
C TYR A 4 -8.39 15.55 45.95
N LEU A 5 -7.49 14.83 45.30
CA LEU A 5 -7.57 14.50 43.89
C LEU A 5 -8.57 13.40 43.58
N THR A 6 -8.65 12.38 44.42
CA THR A 6 -9.71 11.37 44.35
C THR A 6 -11.11 12.00 44.46
N VAL A 7 -11.23 13.16 45.12
CA VAL A 7 -12.50 13.88 45.31
C VAL A 7 -12.80 14.88 44.18
N ILE A 8 -11.78 15.56 43.64
CA ILE A 8 -11.95 16.56 42.55
C ILE A 8 -12.06 15.89 41.18
N VAL A 9 -11.49 14.69 41.02
CA VAL A 9 -11.42 13.98 39.75
C VAL A 9 -12.35 12.75 39.81
N PRO A 10 -13.64 12.86 39.42
CA PRO A 10 -14.52 11.71 39.30
C PRO A 10 -14.18 10.96 37.99
N LEU A 11 -12.98 10.38 37.89
CA LEU A 11 -12.54 9.60 36.72
C LEU A 11 -12.39 8.10 37.04
N HIS A 12 -13.21 7.57 37.94
CA HIS A 12 -13.40 6.13 37.98
C HIS A 12 -14.44 5.73 36.92
N ASN A 13 -13.91 5.17 35.82
CA ASN A 13 -14.57 4.22 34.92
C ASN A 13 -15.77 4.67 34.08
N SER A 14 -16.04 5.97 33.87
CA SER A 14 -17.33 6.37 33.26
C SER A 14 -17.33 7.44 32.16
N TYR A 15 -16.19 8.01 31.74
CA TYR A 15 -16.17 8.85 30.53
C TYR A 15 -15.03 8.48 29.60
N GLY A 16 -15.38 8.36 28.31
CA GLY A 16 -14.42 8.26 27.22
C GLY A 16 -13.61 9.55 27.05
N PHE A 17 -12.84 9.60 25.95
CA PHE A 17 -11.98 10.69 25.48
C PHE A 17 -12.31 12.07 26.10
N ILE A 18 -11.42 12.61 26.94
CA ILE A 18 -11.55 13.98 27.46
C ILE A 18 -11.52 14.91 26.24
N PRO A 19 -12.54 15.74 26.01
CA PRO A 19 -12.58 16.55 24.80
C PRO A 19 -11.60 17.71 24.89
N ASP A 20 -10.82 17.91 23.82
CA ASP A 20 -9.92 19.04 23.66
C ASP A 20 -10.72 20.32 23.37
N ASN A 21 -11.22 20.98 24.42
CA ASN A 21 -11.89 22.26 24.32
C ASN A 21 -11.40 23.25 25.38
N SER A 22 -11.67 24.54 25.14
CA SER A 22 -11.19 25.64 25.99
C SER A 22 -11.71 25.57 27.43
N THR A 23 -12.89 24.99 27.66
CA THR A 23 -13.45 24.84 29.01
C THR A 23 -12.61 23.86 29.85
N TRP A 24 -12.19 22.73 29.28
CA TRP A 24 -11.32 21.78 29.98
C TRP A 24 -9.92 22.34 30.22
N GLN A 25 -9.43 23.20 29.33
CA GLN A 25 -8.19 23.93 29.51
C GLN A 25 -8.26 24.90 30.70
N GLU A 26 -9.32 25.73 30.77
CA GLU A 26 -9.54 26.66 31.89
C GLU A 26 -9.65 25.90 33.23
N CYS A 27 -10.38 24.79 33.26
CA CYS A 27 -10.47 23.95 34.46
C CYS A 27 -9.11 23.36 34.87
N LEU A 28 -8.28 22.92 33.92
CA LEU A 28 -6.94 22.42 34.19
C LEU A 28 -6.05 23.51 34.78
N ILE A 29 -6.08 24.71 34.20
CA ILE A 29 -5.34 25.89 34.67
C ILE A 29 -5.72 26.23 36.11
N VAL A 30 -7.01 26.20 36.46
CA VAL A 30 -7.47 26.43 37.84
C VAL A 30 -6.93 25.35 38.79
N LEU A 31 -6.94 24.08 38.37
CA LEU A 31 -6.38 22.98 39.16
C LEU A 31 -4.87 23.14 39.38
N LEU A 32 -4.11 23.47 38.33
CA LEU A 32 -2.66 23.68 38.41
C LEU A 32 -2.31 24.84 39.36
N ASN A 33 -3.05 25.96 39.30
CA ASN A 33 -2.90 27.07 40.25
C ASN A 33 -3.19 26.65 41.70
N PHE A 34 -4.25 25.88 41.91
CA PHE A 34 -4.57 25.35 43.24
C PHE A 34 -3.44 24.45 43.77
N TRP A 35 -2.86 23.59 42.93
CA TRP A 35 -1.75 22.74 43.33
C TRP A 35 -0.47 23.51 43.61
N MET A 36 -0.15 24.54 42.82
CA MET A 36 0.98 25.41 43.11
C MET A 36 0.82 26.09 44.47
N GLY A 37 -0.37 26.63 44.77
CA GLY A 37 -0.67 27.19 46.10
C GLY A 37 -0.52 26.16 47.21
N LEU A 38 -1.03 24.95 47.02
CA LEU A 38 -0.89 23.86 47.99
C LEU A 38 0.57 23.42 48.18
N THR A 39 1.40 23.41 47.13
CA THR A 39 2.83 23.13 47.25
C THR A 39 3.58 24.24 47.99
N ASP A 40 3.16 25.50 47.85
CA ASP A 40 3.75 26.63 48.56
C ASP A 40 3.36 26.59 50.05
N ASP A 41 2.11 26.28 50.38
CA ASP A 41 1.69 26.05 51.77
C ASP A 41 2.49 24.91 52.41
N MET A 42 2.72 23.80 51.69
CA MET A 42 3.52 22.67 52.18
C MET A 42 5.00 23.02 52.40
N LYS A 43 5.56 23.96 51.64
CA LYS A 43 6.91 24.48 51.90
C LYS A 43 6.95 25.23 53.21
N GLU A 44 5.94 26.04 53.51
CA GLU A 44 5.82 26.78 54.76
C GLU A 44 5.76 25.82 55.96
N PHE A 45 4.94 24.77 55.90
CA PHE A 45 4.87 23.73 56.93
C PHE A 45 6.18 22.94 57.08
N SER A 46 6.86 22.62 55.98
CA SER A 46 8.13 21.87 56.01
C SER A 46 9.29 22.68 56.61
N LEU A 47 9.23 24.01 56.55
CA LEU A 47 10.20 24.91 57.18
C LEU A 47 9.94 25.08 58.69
N GLU A 48 8.68 24.97 59.12
CA GLU A 48 8.25 25.06 60.52
C GLU A 48 8.48 23.75 61.31
N GLU A 49 8.29 22.58 60.69
CA GLU A 49 8.54 21.25 61.29
C GLU A 49 10.00 20.79 61.16
N ASN A 50 10.98 21.62 61.54
CA ASN A 50 12.34 21.14 61.80
C ASN A 50 12.40 20.41 63.16
N SER A 51 11.73 19.27 63.26
CA SER A 51 11.96 18.28 64.31
C SER A 51 11.92 16.85 63.75
N GLY A 52 13.05 16.43 63.17
CA GLY A 52 13.57 15.07 63.38
C GLY A 52 13.16 13.95 62.43
N GLU A 53 12.20 14.13 61.52
CA GLU A 53 11.90 13.12 60.49
C GLU A 53 12.13 13.70 59.09
N THR A 54 13.09 13.13 58.36
CA THR A 54 13.38 13.43 56.96
C THR A 54 12.15 13.12 56.10
N ASN A 55 11.27 14.09 55.92
CA ASN A 55 10.21 14.01 54.92
C ASN A 55 10.86 13.90 53.54
N SER A 56 10.70 12.72 52.92
CA SER A 56 11.31 12.35 51.63
C SER A 56 10.83 13.18 50.43
N PHE A 57 9.72 13.90 50.56
CA PHE A 57 9.07 14.64 49.47
C PHE A 57 9.56 16.09 49.40
N ASN A 58 10.08 16.51 48.25
CA ASN A 58 10.49 17.90 48.01
C ASN A 58 9.44 18.67 47.19
N PRO A 59 8.63 19.55 47.84
CA PRO A 59 7.58 20.30 47.16
C PRO A 59 8.10 21.33 46.14
N GLN A 60 9.37 21.75 46.23
CA GLN A 60 9.96 22.74 45.32
C GLN A 60 10.07 22.20 43.89
N CYS A 61 10.52 20.95 43.73
CA CYS A 61 10.68 20.32 42.43
C CYS A 61 9.33 20.15 41.72
N LEU A 62 8.27 19.78 42.46
CA LEU A 62 6.92 19.70 41.90
C LEU A 62 6.40 21.09 41.48
N THR A 63 6.59 22.14 42.28
CA THR A 63 6.18 23.50 41.89
C THR A 63 6.82 23.92 40.57
N SER A 64 8.09 23.58 40.35
CA SER A 64 8.82 23.94 39.14
C SER A 64 8.34 23.16 37.92
N CYS A 65 8.05 21.87 38.06
CA CYS A 65 7.36 21.09 37.02
C CYS A 65 5.99 21.69 36.67
N LEU A 66 5.17 22.01 37.70
CA LEU A 66 3.82 22.54 37.50
C LEU A 66 3.82 23.91 36.81
N LYS A 67 4.78 24.78 37.11
CA LYS A 67 4.91 26.10 36.47
C LYS A 67 5.18 25.97 34.97
N VAL A 68 6.14 25.13 34.59
CA VAL A 68 6.47 24.89 33.17
C VAL A 68 5.30 24.20 32.47
N PHE A 69 4.73 23.17 33.10
CA PHE A 69 3.58 22.45 32.57
C PHE A 69 2.36 23.37 32.33
N MET A 70 2.07 24.26 33.28
CA MET A 70 0.99 25.24 33.14
C MET A 70 1.24 26.21 31.98
N LYS A 71 2.48 26.70 31.81
CA LYS A 71 2.86 27.53 30.66
C LYS A 71 2.60 26.78 29.35
N LEU A 72 3.03 25.52 29.24
CA LEU A 72 2.85 24.70 28.04
C LEU A 72 1.37 24.42 27.72
N VAL A 73 0.53 24.27 28.74
CA VAL A 73 -0.93 24.15 28.57
C VAL A 73 -1.55 25.48 28.12
N MET A 74 -1.06 26.63 28.60
CA MET A 74 -1.54 27.95 28.19
C MET A 74 -1.10 28.34 26.77
N GLU A 75 0.04 27.83 26.31
CA GLU A 75 0.59 28.05 24.97
C GLU A 75 0.01 27.10 23.91
N ASP A 76 -1.00 26.28 24.27
CA ASP A 76 -1.61 25.26 23.42
C ASP A 76 -0.63 24.19 22.89
N ILE A 77 0.55 24.04 23.54
CA ILE A 77 1.54 23.02 23.22
C ILE A 77 1.09 21.65 23.77
N ILE A 78 0.48 21.64 24.97
CA ILE A 78 -0.13 20.47 25.58
C ILE A 78 -1.66 20.58 25.46
N SER A 79 -2.29 19.60 24.82
CA SER A 79 -3.75 19.57 24.70
C SER A 79 -4.42 19.32 26.06
N PRO A 80 -5.69 19.73 26.26
CA PRO A 80 -6.41 19.46 27.49
C PRO A 80 -6.46 17.97 27.85
N SER A 81 -6.67 17.07 26.88
CA SER A 81 -6.65 15.62 27.09
C SER A 81 -5.29 15.10 27.60
N GLN A 82 -4.19 15.52 26.96
CA GLN A 82 -2.83 15.20 27.40
C GLN A 82 -2.56 15.77 28.81
N GLY A 83 -3.02 17.00 29.05
CA GLY A 83 -2.82 17.73 30.29
C GLY A 83 -3.50 17.05 31.48
N TRP A 84 -4.78 16.72 31.34
CA TRP A 84 -5.55 15.98 32.35
C TRP A 84 -5.03 14.56 32.55
N GLY A 85 -4.65 13.86 31.47
CA GLY A 85 -4.04 12.54 31.53
C GLY A 85 -2.74 12.52 32.34
N SER A 86 -1.90 13.55 32.13
CA SER A 86 -0.60 13.66 32.79
C SER A 86 -0.76 13.86 34.30
N ILE A 87 -1.65 14.76 34.70
CA ILE A 87 -1.95 14.99 36.12
C ILE A 87 -2.56 13.74 36.75
N TYR A 88 -3.54 13.12 36.10
CA TYR A 88 -4.16 11.90 36.63
C TYR A 88 -3.14 10.77 36.84
N SER A 89 -2.31 10.52 35.83
CA SER A 89 -1.28 9.48 35.88
C SER A 89 -0.23 9.78 36.96
N TYR A 90 0.23 11.03 37.05
CA TYR A 90 1.20 11.47 38.06
C TYR A 90 0.67 11.30 39.50
N VAL A 91 -0.63 11.54 39.75
CA VAL A 91 -1.21 11.34 41.09
C VAL A 91 -1.17 9.89 41.53
N ASN A 92 -1.32 8.97 40.58
CA ASN A 92 -1.34 7.53 40.85
C ASN A 92 0.07 6.98 41.12
N CYS A 93 1.11 7.52 40.49
CA CYS A 93 2.49 7.02 40.60
C CYS A 93 3.46 7.91 41.41
N GLY A 94 3.15 9.20 41.59
CA GLY A 94 4.02 10.20 42.23
C GLY A 94 3.64 10.54 43.68
N LEU A 95 4.15 11.68 44.16
CA LEU A 95 4.01 12.22 45.52
C LEU A 95 4.64 11.35 46.62
N ASN A 96 5.59 10.50 46.23
CA ASN A 96 6.29 9.52 47.05
C ASN A 96 7.75 9.45 46.58
N GLY A 97 8.61 10.38 46.99
CA GLY A 97 10.04 10.31 46.69
C GLY A 97 10.76 11.65 46.71
N ASP A 98 12.08 11.59 46.50
CA ASP A 98 12.92 12.78 46.36
C ASP A 98 12.66 13.50 45.01
N CYS A 99 13.32 14.64 44.80
CA CYS A 99 13.17 15.41 43.56
C CYS A 99 13.39 14.60 42.28
N SER A 100 14.37 13.70 42.26
CA SER A 100 14.68 12.93 41.05
C SER A 100 13.55 11.96 40.70
N VAL A 101 12.97 11.32 41.72
CA VAL A 101 11.83 10.41 41.59
C VAL A 101 10.57 11.17 41.17
N GLU A 102 10.33 12.37 41.70
CA GLU A 102 9.16 13.17 41.34
C GLU A 102 9.25 13.70 39.90
N ILE A 103 10.42 14.17 39.47
CA ILE A 103 10.65 14.62 38.09
C ILE A 103 10.50 13.45 37.11
N TYR A 104 11.07 12.29 37.46
CA TYR A 104 10.93 11.06 36.70
C TYR A 104 9.46 10.66 36.54
N ASN A 105 8.71 10.58 37.64
CA ASN A 105 7.31 10.17 37.61
C ASN A 105 6.42 11.17 36.88
N PHE A 106 6.66 12.47 37.03
CA PHE A 106 5.92 13.51 36.33
C PHE A 106 6.17 13.44 34.82
N SER A 107 7.45 13.33 34.42
CA SER A 107 7.83 13.21 33.01
C SER A 107 7.31 11.91 32.38
N LYS A 108 7.36 10.79 33.11
CA LYS A 108 6.78 9.50 32.68
C LYS A 108 5.27 9.61 32.46
N ALA A 109 4.56 10.29 33.36
CA ALA A 109 3.14 10.55 33.21
C ALA A 109 2.81 11.41 31.96
N MET A 110 3.66 12.39 31.65
CA MET A 110 3.54 13.18 30.42
C MET A 110 3.74 12.34 29.16
N VAL A 111 4.77 11.49 29.13
CA VAL A 111 5.03 10.57 28.01
C VAL A 111 3.81 9.67 27.80
N PHE A 112 3.33 8.97 28.83
CA PHE A 112 2.20 8.02 28.71
C PHE A 112 0.85 8.69 28.45
N SER A 113 0.75 10.01 28.60
CA SER A 113 -0.43 10.78 28.21
C SER A 113 -0.34 11.31 26.78
N GLY A 114 0.75 10.99 26.07
CA GLY A 114 0.95 11.34 24.65
C GLY A 114 1.50 12.74 24.41
N CYS A 115 2.17 13.37 25.39
CA CYS A 115 2.81 14.67 25.18
C CYS A 115 4.00 14.58 24.19
N GLY A 116 4.27 15.66 23.46
CA GLY A 116 5.42 15.76 22.56
C GLY A 116 6.76 15.90 23.28
N PHE A 117 7.84 15.48 22.63
CA PHE A 117 9.20 15.52 23.20
C PHE A 117 9.63 16.92 23.65
N GLY A 118 9.27 17.98 22.90
CA GLY A 118 9.63 19.35 23.27
C GLY A 118 9.11 19.76 24.65
N ALA A 119 7.83 19.48 24.92
CA ALA A 119 7.19 19.74 26.21
C ALA A 119 7.82 18.93 27.36
N ILE A 120 8.11 17.64 27.10
CA ILE A 120 8.73 16.74 28.09
C ILE A 120 10.15 17.20 28.43
N SER A 121 10.94 17.54 27.40
CA SER A 121 12.31 18.02 27.57
C SER A 121 12.37 19.34 28.36
N GLU A 122 11.43 20.26 28.15
CA GLU A 122 11.39 21.53 28.90
C GLU A 122 11.11 21.31 30.39
N VAL A 123 10.11 20.47 30.72
CA VAL A 123 9.78 20.13 32.12
C VAL A 123 10.94 19.38 32.78
N PHE A 124 11.53 18.40 32.11
CA PHE A 124 12.64 17.60 32.63
C PHE A 124 13.89 18.47 32.90
N SER A 125 14.20 19.41 32.00
CA SER A 125 15.40 20.27 32.13
C SER A 125 15.27 21.30 33.25
N VAL A 126 14.12 21.98 33.35
CA VAL A 126 13.91 23.05 34.34
C VAL A 126 13.85 22.47 35.76
N ALA A 127 13.23 21.32 35.93
CA ALA A 127 13.14 20.69 37.24
C ALA A 127 14.49 20.13 37.73
N SER A 128 15.36 19.71 36.81
CA SER A 128 16.70 19.20 37.11
C SER A 128 17.72 20.31 37.46
N LEU A 129 17.53 21.53 36.93
CA LEU A 129 18.39 22.69 37.21
C LEU A 129 18.27 23.21 38.65
N GLU A 130 17.10 23.06 39.29
CA GLU A 130 16.87 23.51 40.67
C GLU A 130 17.37 22.50 41.72
N THR A 131 17.75 21.29 41.32
CA THR A 131 18.24 20.23 42.24
C THR A 131 19.74 20.33 42.57
N GLY A 132 20.44 21.35 42.06
CA GLY A 132 21.86 21.61 42.39
C GLY A 132 22.86 20.68 41.70
N SER A 133 22.44 19.87 40.72
CA SER A 133 23.36 19.09 39.87
C SER A 133 23.92 19.99 38.77
N SER A 134 24.86 20.88 39.12
CA SER A 134 25.70 21.54 38.14
C SER A 134 26.74 20.53 37.64
N SER A 135 26.40 19.74 36.62
CA SER A 135 27.40 19.06 35.80
C SER A 135 27.53 19.84 34.49
N ASP A 136 28.72 20.40 34.29
CA ASP A 136 29.11 21.11 33.07
C ASP A 136 28.79 20.30 31.80
N CYS A 137 28.34 21.03 30.77
CA CYS A 137 28.15 20.63 29.37
C CYS A 137 28.48 19.16 29.01
N GLY A 138 27.43 18.32 28.91
CA GLY A 138 27.49 16.99 28.27
C GLY A 138 26.48 15.98 28.82
N SER A 139 26.13 16.06 30.11
CA SER A 139 25.33 15.04 30.82
C SER A 139 23.82 15.13 30.58
N GLY A 140 23.24 16.32 30.36
CA GLY A 140 21.78 16.46 30.20
C GLY A 140 21.19 15.70 29.01
N SER A 141 21.99 15.49 27.96
CA SER A 141 21.60 14.66 26.80
C SER A 141 21.60 13.16 27.10
N GLN A 142 22.46 12.73 28.03
CA GLN A 142 22.50 11.35 28.51
C GLN A 142 21.35 11.11 29.49
N ASP A 143 21.08 12.03 30.41
CA ASP A 143 20.04 11.84 31.44
C ASP A 143 18.63 11.63 30.83
N LEU A 144 18.26 12.39 29.80
CA LEU A 144 16.98 12.21 29.12
C LEU A 144 16.94 10.95 28.25
N ALA A 145 18.07 10.56 27.65
CA ALA A 145 18.18 9.32 26.88
C ALA A 145 18.05 8.07 27.79
N HIS A 146 18.66 8.08 28.97
CA HIS A 146 18.49 7.02 29.97
C HIS A 146 17.04 6.99 30.48
N PHE A 147 16.43 8.15 30.77
CA PHE A 147 15.02 8.23 31.15
C PHE A 147 14.10 7.54 30.13
N TYR A 148 14.27 7.86 28.84
CA TYR A 148 13.48 7.26 27.78
C TYR A 148 13.76 5.76 27.59
N LEU A 149 15.01 5.33 27.75
CA LEU A 149 15.38 3.92 27.70
C LEU A 149 14.75 3.13 28.85
N ASP A 150 14.84 3.64 30.08
CA ASP A 150 14.30 2.98 31.29
C ASP A 150 12.78 2.73 31.18
N ILE A 151 12.03 3.72 30.67
CA ILE A 151 10.59 3.56 30.46
C ILE A 151 10.28 2.61 29.30
N LEU A 152 11.11 2.59 28.24
CA LEU A 152 10.93 1.67 27.12
C LEU A 152 11.17 0.23 27.55
N GLU A 153 12.27 -0.04 28.25
CA GLU A 153 12.62 -1.39 28.72
C GLU A 153 11.50 -1.96 29.61
N ALA A 154 10.95 -1.14 30.52
CA ALA A 154 9.83 -1.55 31.37
C ALA A 154 8.60 -1.94 30.53
N VAL A 155 8.23 -1.13 29.54
CA VAL A 155 7.08 -1.39 28.65
C VAL A 155 7.32 -2.62 27.77
N LEU A 156 8.54 -2.82 27.27
CA LEU A 156 8.89 -4.00 26.48
C LEU A 156 8.82 -5.28 27.31
N GLN A 157 9.23 -5.25 28.58
CA GLN A 157 9.07 -6.40 29.49
C GLN A 157 7.61 -6.71 29.79
N GLU A 158 6.77 -5.69 29.97
CA GLU A 158 5.33 -5.85 30.15
C GLU A 158 4.65 -6.47 28.92
N LEU A 159 5.10 -6.09 27.71
CA LEU A 159 4.67 -6.69 26.45
C LEU A 159 4.98 -8.20 26.39
N VAL A 160 6.16 -8.62 26.86
CA VAL A 160 6.54 -10.05 26.96
C VAL A 160 5.65 -10.80 27.94
N ASN A 161 5.26 -10.16 29.03
CA ASN A 161 4.38 -10.74 30.06
C ASN A 161 2.91 -10.79 29.62
N GLY A 162 2.58 -10.29 28.43
CA GLY A 162 1.23 -10.32 27.86
C GLY A 162 0.27 -9.28 28.47
N SER A 163 0.78 -8.19 29.06
CA SER A 163 -0.08 -7.06 29.42
C SER A 163 -0.53 -6.33 28.15
N HIS A 164 -1.79 -5.90 28.11
CA HIS A 164 -2.37 -5.21 26.95
C HIS A 164 -1.99 -3.72 26.86
N GLU A 165 -0.82 -3.31 27.38
CA GLU A 165 -0.41 -1.90 27.42
C GLU A 165 0.39 -1.47 26.17
N SER A 166 -0.01 -1.93 24.98
CA SER A 166 0.54 -1.45 23.69
C SER A 166 0.44 0.07 23.54
N GLN A 167 -0.54 0.68 24.21
CA GLN A 167 -0.76 2.13 24.25
C GLN A 167 0.43 2.92 24.80
N ASN A 168 1.11 2.42 25.84
CA ASN A 168 2.27 3.11 26.42
C ASN A 168 3.46 3.10 25.45
N LEU A 169 3.64 1.99 24.72
CA LEU A 169 4.65 1.89 23.66
C LEU A 169 4.36 2.90 22.55
N TYR A 170 3.10 3.00 22.11
CA TYR A 170 2.72 3.99 21.10
C TYR A 170 2.97 5.42 21.56
N HIS A 171 2.65 5.74 22.81
CA HIS A 171 2.87 7.07 23.36
C HIS A 171 4.36 7.43 23.46
N ILE A 172 5.23 6.48 23.86
CA ILE A 172 6.69 6.69 23.82
C ILE A 172 7.13 7.04 22.39
N LEU A 173 6.77 6.20 21.42
CA LEU A 173 7.22 6.34 20.03
C LEU A 173 6.66 7.61 19.37
N SER A 174 5.38 7.92 19.62
CA SER A 174 4.71 9.13 19.12
C SER A 174 5.26 10.41 19.76
N SER A 175 5.70 10.39 21.02
CA SER A 175 6.34 11.56 21.64
C SER A 175 7.59 12.01 20.90
N LEU A 176 8.29 11.06 20.25
CA LEU A 176 9.52 11.29 19.50
C LEU A 176 9.28 11.58 18.01
N SER A 177 8.03 11.69 17.55
CA SER A 177 7.72 11.79 16.11
C SER A 177 8.09 13.13 15.47
N LYS A 178 7.81 14.24 16.14
CA LYS A 178 8.03 15.59 15.60
C LYS A 178 9.41 16.15 15.95
N LEU A 179 9.91 17.06 15.12
CA LEU A 179 11.14 17.81 15.37
C LEU A 179 10.92 18.96 16.37
N GLU A 180 10.66 18.62 17.63
CA GLU A 180 10.42 19.58 18.72
C GLU A 180 11.57 19.57 19.75
N GLY A 181 11.86 20.70 20.40
CA GLY A 181 12.90 20.79 21.45
C GLY A 181 14.35 20.84 20.94
N ASP A 182 15.30 20.39 21.76
CA ASP A 182 16.72 20.31 21.35
C ASP A 182 16.92 19.11 20.41
N LEU A 183 17.12 19.41 19.12
CA LEU A 183 17.30 18.41 18.07
C LEU A 183 18.46 17.44 18.34
N LYS A 184 19.54 17.88 18.99
CA LYS A 184 20.67 16.99 19.30
C LYS A 184 20.29 15.97 20.37
N VAL A 185 19.54 16.41 21.38
CA VAL A 185 19.04 15.53 22.44
C VAL A 185 17.98 14.60 21.89
N LEU A 186 17.04 15.10 21.08
CA LEU A 186 16.03 14.29 20.39
C LEU A 186 16.68 13.18 19.55
N GLN A 187 17.69 13.52 18.74
CA GLN A 187 18.41 12.54 17.94
C GLN A 187 19.11 11.51 18.83
N CYS A 188 19.73 11.91 19.94
CA CYS A 188 20.35 10.99 20.89
C CYS A 188 19.33 9.99 21.46
N VAL A 189 18.17 10.50 21.92
CA VAL A 189 17.08 9.68 22.47
C VAL A 189 16.53 8.72 21.40
N ARG A 190 16.24 9.21 20.19
CA ARG A 190 15.80 8.38 19.06
C ARG A 190 16.80 7.26 18.76
N HIS A 191 18.11 7.54 18.81
CA HIS A 191 19.15 6.52 18.58
C HIS A 191 19.17 5.42 19.66
N VAL A 192 19.05 5.80 20.94
CA VAL A 192 19.06 4.84 22.04
C VAL A 192 17.81 3.96 22.01
N ILE A 193 16.64 4.57 21.82
CA ILE A 193 15.36 3.86 21.66
C ILE A 193 15.41 2.90 20.46
N TRP A 194 15.89 3.38 19.31
CA TRP A 194 16.03 2.57 18.12
C TRP A 194 16.97 1.38 18.34
N GLY A 195 18.11 1.62 19.00
CA GLY A 195 19.08 0.58 19.32
C GLY A 195 18.51 -0.53 20.19
N GLU A 196 17.73 -0.17 21.21
CA GLU A 196 17.09 -1.14 22.10
C GLU A 196 15.99 -1.94 21.38
N MET A 197 15.19 -1.30 20.53
CA MET A 197 14.18 -2.02 19.73
C MET A 197 14.82 -3.01 18.74
N VAL A 198 15.97 -2.67 18.15
CA VAL A 198 16.77 -3.63 17.34
C VAL A 198 17.20 -4.81 18.20
N GLN A 199 17.82 -4.56 19.36
CA GLN A 199 18.31 -5.62 20.24
C GLN A 199 17.17 -6.53 20.73
N PHE A 200 16.02 -5.94 21.05
CA PHE A 200 14.82 -6.66 21.45
C PHE A 200 14.26 -7.53 20.32
N SER A 201 14.15 -6.98 19.10
CA SER A 201 13.62 -7.73 17.94
C SER A 201 14.57 -8.82 17.43
N ASP A 202 15.88 -8.69 17.64
CA ASP A 202 16.87 -9.73 17.33
C ASP A 202 16.96 -10.86 18.38
N ASN A 203 16.32 -10.69 19.55
CA ASN A 203 16.40 -11.67 20.63
C ASN A 203 15.60 -12.96 20.30
N LEU A 204 16.30 -14.02 19.91
CA LEU A 204 15.73 -15.32 19.57
C LEU A 204 14.99 -16.03 20.71
N GLN A 205 15.16 -15.60 21.97
CA GLN A 205 14.44 -16.17 23.11
C GLN A 205 12.99 -15.66 23.23
N LEU A 206 12.65 -14.57 22.53
CA LEU A 206 11.32 -13.99 22.57
C LEU A 206 10.37 -14.67 21.55
N PRO A 207 9.05 -14.70 21.83
CA PRO A 207 8.06 -15.17 20.86
C PRO A 207 8.16 -14.42 19.53
N SER A 208 8.06 -15.15 18.41
CA SER A 208 8.17 -14.57 17.07
C SER A 208 7.10 -13.52 16.78
N SER A 209 5.90 -13.66 17.35
CA SER A 209 4.81 -12.68 17.22
C SER A 209 5.17 -11.31 17.81
N ILE A 210 5.82 -11.29 18.98
CA ILE A 210 6.25 -10.05 19.65
C ILE A 210 7.40 -9.40 18.89
N ARG A 211 8.35 -10.21 18.41
CA ARG A 211 9.47 -9.73 17.58
C ARG A 211 8.96 -9.11 16.28
N VAL A 212 8.03 -9.77 15.58
CA VAL A 212 7.38 -9.24 14.37
C VAL A 212 6.65 -7.94 14.67
N TYR A 213 5.91 -7.86 15.77
CA TYR A 213 5.19 -6.65 16.15
C TYR A 213 6.10 -5.44 16.39
N VAL A 214 7.22 -5.62 17.11
CA VAL A 214 8.21 -4.54 17.30
C VAL A 214 8.87 -4.16 15.97
N LEU A 215 9.13 -5.14 15.10
CA LEU A 215 9.69 -4.88 13.78
C LEU A 215 8.72 -4.08 12.88
N GLU A 216 7.41 -4.38 12.93
CA GLU A 216 6.38 -3.61 12.23
C GLU A 216 6.33 -2.16 12.71
N LEU A 217 6.45 -1.93 14.03
CA LEU A 217 6.50 -0.59 14.60
C LEU A 217 7.70 0.22 14.12
N MET A 218 8.89 -0.38 14.15
CA MET A 218 10.11 0.26 13.66
C MET A 218 10.01 0.58 12.17
N GLN A 219 9.47 -0.34 11.36
CA GLN A 219 9.26 -0.09 9.93
C GLN A 219 8.31 1.09 9.69
N PHE A 220 7.22 1.14 10.45
CA PHE A 220 6.24 2.21 10.35
C PHE A 220 6.85 3.57 10.73
N ILE A 221 7.65 3.60 11.79
CA ILE A 221 8.33 4.81 12.26
C ILE A 221 9.32 5.37 11.23
N SER A 222 10.03 4.50 10.52
CA SER A 222 10.97 4.90 9.45
C SER A 222 10.28 5.50 8.21
N GLY A 223 8.95 5.57 8.16
CA GLY A 223 8.23 6.18 7.03
C GLY A 223 8.28 5.38 5.73
N LYS A 224 8.73 4.11 5.77
CA LYS A 224 8.72 3.24 4.58
C LYS A 224 7.31 2.70 4.32
N ASN A 225 6.78 3.01 3.15
CA ASN A 225 5.45 2.56 2.71
C ASN A 225 5.47 1.08 2.27
N ILE A 226 5.49 0.16 3.22
CA ILE A 226 5.07 -1.22 2.95
C ILE A 226 3.59 -1.35 3.35
N LYS A 227 2.77 -1.85 2.44
CA LYS A 227 1.34 -2.08 2.71
C LYS A 227 1.20 -3.20 3.75
N GLY A 228 0.24 -3.09 4.66
CA GLY A 228 -0.11 -4.19 5.58
C GLY A 228 0.12 -3.95 7.08
N PHE A 229 0.35 -2.70 7.52
CA PHE A 229 0.37 -2.39 8.95
C PHE A 229 -0.99 -2.65 9.61
N SER A 230 -0.97 -3.07 10.88
CA SER A 230 -2.20 -3.23 11.66
C SER A 230 -2.94 -1.90 11.79
N THR A 231 -4.28 -1.95 11.81
CA THR A 231 -5.13 -0.76 11.99
C THR A 231 -4.85 -0.04 13.32
N GLU A 232 -4.32 -0.77 14.30
CA GLU A 232 -3.94 -0.24 15.60
C GLU A 232 -2.69 0.67 15.51
N ILE A 233 -1.65 0.25 14.78
CA ILE A 233 -0.44 1.05 14.56
C ILE A 233 -0.79 2.32 13.78
N LEU A 234 -1.58 2.18 12.71
CA LEU A 234 -2.01 3.31 11.86
C LEU A 234 -2.80 4.38 12.63
N ALA A 235 -3.56 3.97 13.65
CA ALA A 235 -4.38 4.89 14.44
C ALA A 235 -3.60 5.59 15.56
N ASN A 236 -2.52 4.99 16.08
CA ASN A 236 -1.89 5.43 17.34
C ASN A 236 -0.44 5.89 17.21
N VAL A 237 0.27 5.51 16.14
CA VAL A 237 1.69 5.85 15.94
C VAL A 237 1.83 6.83 14.79
N GLN A 238 2.79 7.75 14.91
CA GLN A 238 3.18 8.66 13.82
C GLN A 238 4.62 8.34 13.37
N PRO A 239 4.92 8.39 12.07
CA PRO A 239 6.29 8.28 11.57
C PRO A 239 7.20 9.36 12.15
N TRP A 240 8.48 9.06 12.32
CA TRP A 240 9.46 10.05 12.78
C TRP A 240 9.88 10.97 11.64
N GLU A 241 9.65 12.26 11.82
CA GLU A 241 10.07 13.29 10.87
C GLU A 241 11.59 13.26 10.69
N GLU A 242 12.01 13.21 9.42
CA GLU A 242 13.41 13.22 8.99
C GLU A 242 14.29 12.13 9.65
N TRP A 243 13.69 11.00 10.04
CA TRP A 243 14.46 9.85 10.52
C TRP A 243 15.05 9.08 9.34
N ASP A 244 16.38 9.15 9.20
CA ASP A 244 17.12 8.35 8.25
C ASP A 244 17.86 7.22 8.98
N GLU A 245 17.44 5.97 8.73
CA GLU A 245 18.09 4.76 9.24
C GLU A 245 19.59 4.70 8.89
N LEU A 246 20.01 5.36 7.80
CA LEU A 246 21.41 5.44 7.37
C LEU A 246 22.29 6.17 8.41
N LEU A 247 21.72 7.11 9.17
CA LEU A 247 22.43 7.84 10.24
C LEU A 247 22.75 6.93 11.43
N TYR A 248 21.92 5.92 11.70
CA TYR A 248 22.20 4.93 12.74
C TYR A 248 23.30 3.93 12.30
N ALA A 249 23.27 3.49 11.03
CA ALA A 249 24.24 2.53 10.50
C ALA A 249 25.67 3.10 10.44
N SER A 250 25.82 4.39 10.09
CA SER A 250 27.14 5.03 10.00
C SER A 250 27.86 5.09 11.35
N ARG A 251 27.15 5.32 12.46
CA ARG A 251 27.77 5.46 13.80
C ARG A 251 28.26 4.13 14.39
N LYS A 252 27.66 2.99 14.04
CA LYS A 252 28.21 1.65 14.41
C LYS A 252 29.51 1.33 13.66
N SER A 253 29.71 1.88 12.46
CA SER A 253 30.93 1.67 11.66
C SER A 253 32.13 2.49 12.18
N GLU A 254 31.92 3.58 12.90
CA GLU A 254 33.02 4.38 13.49
C GLU A 254 33.70 3.69 14.70
N ALA A 255 33.08 2.67 15.31
CA ALA A 255 33.70 1.86 16.36
C ALA A 255 34.61 0.73 15.83
N GLY A 256 34.71 0.57 14.51
CA GLY A 256 35.56 -0.42 13.84
C GLY A 256 36.41 0.22 12.76
N VAL A 257 37.65 0.58 13.10
CA VAL A 257 38.65 0.99 12.11
C VAL A 257 39.00 -0.21 11.23
N ASP A 258 38.39 -0.33 10.04
CA ASP A 258 39.11 -0.53 8.77
C ASP A 258 38.16 -0.64 7.56
N LYS A 259 38.48 0.16 6.53
CA LYS A 259 38.26 -0.03 5.07
C LYS A 259 36.84 -0.21 4.52
N GLN A 260 36.36 0.88 3.92
CA GLN A 260 36.03 0.98 2.48
C GLN A 260 35.27 -0.23 1.87
N SER A 261 33.96 -0.32 2.12
CA SER A 261 33.00 -1.08 1.30
C SER A 261 31.76 -0.24 0.98
N PRO A 262 31.08 -0.46 -0.17
CA PRO A 262 29.88 0.27 -0.55
C PRO A 262 28.62 -0.38 0.07
N ASP A 263 28.65 -0.76 1.35
CA ASP A 263 27.59 -1.57 2.01
C ASP A 263 26.46 -0.74 2.65
N HIS A 264 26.37 0.56 2.38
CA HIS A 264 25.42 1.43 3.08
C HIS A 264 23.94 1.20 2.69
N LYS A 265 23.64 0.43 1.63
CA LYS A 265 22.28 -0.05 1.30
C LYS A 265 21.87 -1.32 2.06
N GLU A 266 22.80 -2.02 2.71
CA GLU A 266 22.58 -3.36 3.29
C GLU A 266 21.84 -3.32 4.63
N THR A 267 22.05 -2.30 5.47
CA THR A 267 21.46 -2.29 6.83
C THR A 267 19.95 -2.03 6.82
N SER A 268 19.51 -1.13 5.94
CA SER A 268 18.11 -0.73 5.79
C SER A 268 17.27 -1.79 5.08
N SER A 269 17.89 -2.54 4.15
CA SER A 269 17.29 -3.72 3.52
C SER A 269 17.26 -4.91 4.47
N ARG A 270 18.29 -5.12 5.31
CA ARG A 270 18.32 -6.21 6.29
C ARG A 270 17.14 -6.18 7.25
N PHE A 271 16.76 -5.02 7.76
CA PHE A 271 15.63 -4.88 8.66
C PHE A 271 14.31 -5.32 8.02
N THR A 272 14.04 -4.77 6.83
CA THR A 272 12.85 -5.12 6.05
C THR A 272 12.87 -6.58 5.62
N ASN A 273 14.03 -7.12 5.23
CA ASN A 273 14.21 -8.53 4.91
C ASN A 273 13.97 -9.41 6.12
N THR A 274 14.41 -9.03 7.33
CA THR A 274 14.14 -9.79 8.57
C THR A 274 12.65 -9.83 8.89
N LEU A 275 11.95 -8.70 8.78
CA LEU A 275 10.52 -8.66 9.01
C LEU A 275 9.76 -9.51 7.99
N VAL A 276 10.05 -9.35 6.70
CA VAL A 276 9.41 -10.14 5.64
C VAL A 276 9.75 -11.62 5.79
N ALA A 277 10.99 -11.97 6.13
CA ALA A 277 11.41 -13.34 6.40
C ALA A 277 10.65 -13.96 7.58
N LEU A 278 10.45 -13.21 8.67
CA LEU A 278 9.68 -13.68 9.83
C LEU A 278 8.19 -13.85 9.53
N LYS A 279 7.56 -12.88 8.85
CA LYS A 279 6.16 -12.98 8.39
C LYS A 279 5.99 -14.18 7.46
N SER A 280 6.89 -14.32 6.50
CA SER A 280 6.87 -15.45 5.57
C SER A 280 7.08 -16.77 6.30
N SER A 281 7.99 -16.83 7.27
CA SER A 281 8.21 -18.03 8.10
C SER A 281 6.97 -18.43 8.89
N GLN A 282 6.20 -17.47 9.43
CA GLN A 282 4.92 -17.77 10.08
C GLN A 282 3.94 -18.45 9.12
N LEU A 283 3.86 -17.98 7.87
CA LEU A 283 3.02 -18.61 6.84
C LEU A 283 3.57 -19.98 6.39
N VAL A 284 4.89 -20.12 6.28
CA VAL A 284 5.56 -21.38 5.88
C VAL A 284 5.32 -22.51 6.88
N THR A 285 5.16 -22.22 8.18
CA THR A 285 4.87 -23.27 9.17
C THR A 285 3.63 -24.10 8.83
N SER A 286 2.67 -23.52 8.09
CA SER A 286 1.49 -24.23 7.60
C SER A 286 1.78 -25.18 6.43
N ILE A 287 2.82 -24.91 5.65
CA ILE A 287 3.24 -25.69 4.47
C ILE A 287 4.23 -26.78 4.90
N SER A 288 5.29 -26.38 5.60
CA SER A 288 6.32 -27.28 6.11
C SER A 288 6.97 -26.68 7.36
N PRO A 289 6.93 -27.39 8.50
CA PRO A 289 7.57 -26.92 9.73
C PRO A 289 9.11 -27.05 9.69
N SER A 290 9.69 -27.69 8.66
CA SER A 290 11.13 -27.89 8.54
C SER A 290 11.86 -26.79 7.76
N ILE A 291 11.11 -25.90 7.10
CA ILE A 291 11.69 -24.81 6.31
C ILE A 291 11.48 -23.49 7.07
N GLU A 292 12.57 -22.79 7.32
CA GLU A 292 12.56 -21.42 7.85
C GLU A 292 13.08 -20.49 6.75
N ILE A 293 12.40 -19.37 6.54
CA ILE A 293 12.86 -18.31 5.63
C ILE A 293 13.71 -17.36 6.45
N THR A 294 14.97 -17.24 6.06
CA THR A 294 15.93 -16.34 6.69
C THR A 294 16.04 -15.03 5.91
N PRO A 295 16.55 -13.95 6.53
CA PRO A 295 16.83 -12.71 5.79
C PRO A 295 17.80 -12.93 4.63
N ASP A 296 18.69 -13.92 4.75
CA ASP A 296 19.68 -14.30 3.74
C ASP A 296 19.01 -14.87 2.48
N ASP A 297 17.88 -15.58 2.65
CA ASP A 297 17.08 -16.07 1.53
C ASP A 297 16.47 -14.92 0.70
N LEU A 298 16.26 -13.74 1.30
CA LEU A 298 15.63 -12.57 0.67
C LEU A 298 16.62 -11.49 0.23
N LEU A 299 17.93 -11.75 0.27
CA LEU A 299 18.97 -10.77 -0.09
C LEU A 299 18.89 -10.33 -1.54
N ASN A 300 18.65 -11.27 -2.46
CA ASN A 300 18.52 -10.98 -3.88
C ASN A 300 17.45 -11.86 -4.53
N VAL A 301 17.13 -11.56 -5.79
CA VAL A 301 16.07 -12.27 -6.53
C VAL A 301 16.40 -13.75 -6.68
N ASP A 302 17.66 -14.11 -6.93
CA ASP A 302 18.06 -15.50 -7.17
C ASP A 302 17.94 -16.38 -5.92
N THR A 303 18.33 -15.86 -4.75
CA THR A 303 18.16 -16.54 -3.46
C THR A 303 16.69 -16.67 -3.11
N ALA A 304 15.90 -15.61 -3.36
CA ALA A 304 14.47 -15.62 -3.08
C ALA A 304 13.75 -16.65 -3.96
N VAL A 305 14.04 -16.67 -5.27
CA VAL A 305 13.51 -17.66 -6.22
C VAL A 305 13.90 -19.07 -5.77
N SER A 306 15.16 -19.31 -5.42
CA SER A 306 15.62 -20.62 -4.97
C SER A 306 14.89 -21.10 -3.70
N CYS A 307 14.70 -20.19 -2.73
CA CYS A 307 13.95 -20.49 -1.51
C CYS A 307 12.46 -20.76 -1.81
N PHE A 308 11.84 -19.96 -2.67
CA PHE A 308 10.44 -20.14 -3.06
C PHE A 308 10.20 -21.46 -3.79
N LEU A 309 11.06 -21.83 -4.74
CA LEU A 309 10.94 -23.10 -5.46
C LEU A 309 11.04 -24.31 -4.51
N ARG A 310 11.89 -24.24 -3.48
CA ARG A 310 11.94 -25.25 -2.41
C ARG A 310 10.61 -25.35 -1.66
N LEU A 311 10.01 -24.22 -1.30
CA LEU A 311 8.69 -24.17 -0.64
C LEU A 311 7.57 -24.70 -1.54
N CYS A 312 7.56 -24.34 -2.82
CA CYS A 312 6.63 -24.85 -3.81
C CYS A 312 6.74 -26.37 -4.04
N GLY A 313 7.92 -26.94 -3.81
CA GLY A 313 8.15 -28.38 -3.84
C GLY A 313 7.40 -29.14 -2.74
N GLU A 314 7.34 -28.57 -1.53
CA GLU A 314 6.68 -29.16 -0.35
C GLU A 314 5.17 -28.86 -0.31
N ALA A 315 4.68 -27.91 -1.10
CA ALA A 315 3.27 -27.56 -1.15
C ALA A 315 2.42 -28.61 -1.89
N ILE A 316 1.51 -29.26 -1.16
CA ILE A 316 0.62 -30.33 -1.67
C ILE A 316 -0.86 -29.94 -1.52
N GLU A 317 -1.25 -29.27 -0.43
CA GLU A 317 -2.66 -28.98 -0.12
C GLU A 317 -3.13 -27.60 -0.63
N ASN A 318 -4.44 -27.44 -0.82
CA ASN A 318 -5.04 -26.17 -1.26
C ASN A 318 -4.66 -24.97 -0.40
N LEU A 319 -4.63 -25.15 0.92
CA LEU A 319 -4.23 -24.10 1.88
C LEU A 319 -2.76 -23.69 1.71
N HIS A 320 -1.90 -24.61 1.26
CA HIS A 320 -0.48 -24.32 1.04
C HIS A 320 -0.31 -23.35 -0.14
N PHE A 321 -1.12 -23.47 -1.19
CA PHE A 321 -1.05 -22.57 -2.35
C PHE A 321 -1.52 -21.16 -2.01
N ASP A 322 -2.57 -21.03 -1.21
CA ASP A 322 -3.05 -19.70 -0.77
C ASP A 322 -1.97 -19.03 0.13
N ALA A 323 -1.31 -19.80 1.01
CA ALA A 323 -0.17 -19.31 1.80
C ALA A 323 1.03 -18.90 0.93
N LEU A 324 1.36 -19.65 -0.13
CA LEU A 324 2.42 -19.28 -1.08
C LEU A 324 2.11 -17.98 -1.84
N VAL A 325 0.85 -17.73 -2.20
CA VAL A 325 0.44 -16.45 -2.82
C VAL A 325 0.68 -15.31 -1.83
N SER A 326 0.26 -15.45 -0.57
CA SER A 326 0.49 -14.42 0.46
C SER A 326 1.99 -14.15 0.69
N ILE A 327 2.83 -15.20 0.66
CA ILE A 327 4.29 -15.04 0.75
C ILE A 327 4.82 -14.19 -0.43
N LEU A 328 4.39 -14.46 -1.66
CA LEU A 328 4.83 -13.66 -2.81
C LEU A 328 4.34 -12.22 -2.77
N GLU A 329 3.13 -11.98 -2.26
CA GLU A 329 2.60 -10.63 -2.08
C GLU A 329 3.41 -9.83 -1.06
N GLU A 330 3.86 -10.45 0.04
CA GLU A 330 4.77 -9.83 1.00
C GLU A 330 6.15 -9.54 0.39
N TRP A 331 6.65 -10.44 -0.46
CA TRP A 331 7.97 -10.28 -1.09
C TRP A 331 7.97 -9.24 -2.21
N GLU A 332 6.83 -9.00 -2.85
CA GLU A 332 6.73 -8.02 -3.94
C GLU A 332 7.23 -6.64 -3.48
N GLY A 333 6.85 -6.20 -2.28
CA GLY A 333 7.30 -4.93 -1.70
C GLY A 333 8.82 -4.80 -1.53
N LEU A 334 9.56 -5.91 -1.41
CA LEU A 334 11.02 -5.89 -1.31
C LEU A 334 11.69 -5.60 -2.65
N PHE A 335 11.21 -6.22 -3.72
CA PHE A 335 11.90 -6.21 -5.01
C PHE A 335 11.37 -5.15 -5.98
N THR A 336 10.23 -4.51 -5.69
CA THR A 336 9.64 -3.48 -6.57
C THR A 336 9.92 -2.04 -6.12
N MET A 337 10.43 -1.82 -4.91
CA MET A 337 10.64 -0.48 -4.32
C MET A 337 11.75 0.35 -4.99
N GLY A 338 12.51 -0.22 -5.93
CA GLY A 338 13.71 0.38 -6.49
C GLY A 338 13.52 1.37 -7.64
N LYS A 339 12.30 1.66 -8.11
CA LYS A 339 12.07 2.51 -9.30
C LYS A 339 11.38 3.86 -9.06
N ASP A 340 10.77 4.08 -7.91
CA ASP A 340 10.01 5.32 -7.63
C ASP A 340 10.82 6.40 -6.87
N GLY A 341 12.14 6.21 -6.72
CA GLY A 341 13.03 7.12 -5.97
C GLY A 341 14.07 7.90 -6.79
N GLU A 342 14.29 7.59 -8.06
CA GLU A 342 15.17 8.39 -8.92
C GLU A 342 14.36 9.49 -9.63
N ILE A 343 13.98 10.51 -8.85
CA ILE A 343 13.92 11.85 -9.43
C ILE A 343 15.38 12.19 -9.70
N THR A 344 15.81 11.99 -10.94
CA THR A 344 17.04 12.57 -11.48
C THR A 344 16.94 14.09 -11.39
N THR A 345 17.20 14.67 -10.21
CA THR A 345 17.91 15.94 -10.18
C THR A 345 19.34 15.59 -10.54
N GLU A 346 19.62 15.59 -11.84
CA GLU A 346 20.98 15.75 -12.35
C GLU A 346 21.55 17.03 -11.71
N ALA A 347 22.21 16.88 -10.57
CA ALA A 347 23.26 17.77 -10.16
C ALA A 347 24.38 17.56 -11.18
N SER A 348 24.27 18.28 -12.30
CA SER A 348 25.37 18.51 -13.22
C SER A 348 26.53 19.06 -12.41
N ASP A 349 27.53 18.21 -12.18
CA ASP A 349 28.89 18.60 -11.81
C ASP A 349 29.46 19.45 -12.96
N GLY A 350 29.19 20.75 -12.87
CA GLY A 350 29.67 21.78 -13.76
C GLY A 350 30.72 22.61 -13.04
N GLY A 351 31.91 22.04 -12.84
CA GLY A 351 33.09 22.85 -12.65
C GLY A 351 33.32 23.70 -13.90
N ASN A 352 33.20 25.03 -13.77
CA ASN A 352 34.21 26.03 -14.17
C ASN A 352 33.64 27.46 -14.22
N ASP A 353 34.42 28.36 -13.61
CA ASP A 353 34.62 29.78 -13.92
C ASP A 353 33.45 30.57 -14.54
N TRP A 354 32.76 31.33 -13.69
CA TRP A 354 32.03 32.52 -14.11
C TRP A 354 32.94 33.73 -13.97
N ASN A 355 33.55 34.17 -15.09
CA ASN A 355 33.93 35.57 -15.19
C ASN A 355 33.83 36.07 -16.64
N ASN A 356 32.85 36.96 -16.82
CA ASN A 356 32.72 38.02 -17.82
C ASN A 356 32.15 37.73 -19.23
N ASP A 357 30.96 38.32 -19.42
CA ASP A 357 30.50 39.15 -20.55
C ASP A 357 30.75 38.68 -21.99
N ASP A 358 29.68 38.29 -22.68
CA ASP A 358 29.06 39.16 -23.69
C ASP A 358 27.95 38.39 -24.43
N TRP A 359 26.71 38.77 -24.11
CA TRP A 359 25.55 38.49 -24.96
C TRP A 359 25.54 39.52 -26.06
N ASP A 360 25.85 39.15 -27.30
CA ASP A 360 25.17 39.75 -28.44
C ASP A 360 25.34 39.00 -29.77
N GLU A 361 24.26 39.04 -30.54
CA GLU A 361 24.18 38.92 -32.01
C GLU A 361 24.38 37.55 -32.71
N GLY A 362 23.27 37.09 -33.30
CA GLY A 362 23.28 36.73 -34.72
C GLY A 362 23.30 35.25 -35.07
N TRP A 363 22.11 34.66 -35.27
CA TRP A 363 21.98 33.44 -36.08
C TRP A 363 20.85 33.59 -37.09
N GLU A 364 21.15 34.30 -38.19
CA GLU A 364 20.48 34.07 -39.47
C GLU A 364 21.17 32.88 -40.16
N SER A 365 20.36 31.86 -40.45
CA SER A 365 20.51 30.83 -41.51
C SER A 365 21.83 30.06 -41.65
N LEU A 366 21.74 28.72 -41.60
CA LEU A 366 22.34 27.83 -42.61
C LEU A 366 21.84 26.38 -42.44
N GLU A 367 21.08 25.96 -43.45
CA GLU A 367 21.03 24.64 -44.11
C GLU A 367 20.54 23.38 -43.37
N GLU A 368 19.42 22.88 -43.91
CA GLU A 368 18.93 21.50 -43.87
C GLU A 368 20.07 20.50 -44.16
N VAL A 369 20.37 19.66 -43.18
CA VAL A 369 21.02 18.37 -43.40
C VAL A 369 20.16 17.31 -42.71
N ASP A 370 19.55 16.46 -43.55
CA ASP A 370 18.79 15.28 -43.17
C ASP A 370 19.52 14.46 -42.09
N LYS A 371 18.91 14.37 -40.90
CA LYS A 371 19.25 13.33 -39.93
C LYS A 371 18.28 12.16 -40.12
N PRO A 372 18.79 10.93 -40.33
CA PRO A 372 17.93 9.76 -40.45
C PRO A 372 17.16 9.56 -39.16
N GLU A 373 15.92 9.08 -39.31
CA GLU A 373 15.00 8.68 -38.24
C GLU A 373 15.78 7.93 -37.16
N LYS A 374 15.91 8.54 -35.97
CA LYS A 374 16.25 7.78 -34.78
C LYS A 374 15.10 6.81 -34.57
N GLU A 375 15.41 5.53 -34.76
CA GLU A 375 14.63 4.42 -34.24
C GLU A 375 14.15 4.79 -32.84
N LYS A 376 12.82 4.82 -32.67
CA LYS A 376 12.21 4.90 -31.35
C LYS A 376 12.76 3.71 -30.59
N ILE A 377 13.58 4.00 -29.58
CA ILE A 377 13.93 3.02 -28.56
C ILE A 377 12.58 2.53 -28.01
N ASP A 378 12.25 1.28 -28.34
CA ASP A 378 11.09 0.58 -27.82
C ASP A 378 11.12 0.74 -26.30
N ASP A 379 10.03 1.25 -25.72
CA ASP A 379 9.84 1.28 -24.27
C ASP A 379 9.95 -0.19 -23.80
N SER A 380 11.13 -0.58 -23.31
CA SER A 380 11.38 -1.95 -22.89
C SER A 380 10.49 -2.23 -21.68
N VAL A 381 9.39 -2.95 -21.91
CA VAL A 381 8.47 -3.40 -20.87
C VAL A 381 9.27 -4.22 -19.87
N SER A 382 9.52 -3.68 -18.68
CA SER A 382 10.28 -4.41 -17.66
C SER A 382 9.48 -5.63 -17.19
N VAL A 383 10.17 -6.75 -16.95
CA VAL A 383 9.56 -7.97 -16.40
C VAL A 383 9.58 -7.92 -14.87
N HIS A 384 8.58 -8.52 -14.23
CA HIS A 384 8.48 -8.63 -12.78
C HIS A 384 9.70 -9.40 -12.22
N PRO A 385 10.39 -8.90 -11.17
CA PRO A 385 11.58 -9.57 -10.63
C PRO A 385 11.32 -11.02 -10.21
N LEU A 386 10.18 -11.30 -9.58
CA LEU A 386 9.76 -12.64 -9.16
C LEU A 386 8.94 -13.43 -10.22
N HIS A 387 9.09 -13.14 -11.51
CA HIS A 387 8.34 -13.80 -12.60
C HIS A 387 8.43 -15.34 -12.53
N VAL A 388 9.61 -15.89 -12.24
CA VAL A 388 9.82 -17.35 -12.09
C VAL A 388 8.96 -17.94 -10.96
N CYS A 389 8.87 -17.24 -9.82
CA CYS A 389 8.04 -17.68 -8.70
C CYS A 389 6.55 -17.68 -9.07
N TRP A 390 6.11 -16.61 -9.74
CA TRP A 390 4.75 -16.49 -10.26
C TRP A 390 4.44 -17.56 -11.31
N ALA A 391 5.38 -17.86 -12.21
CA ALA A 391 5.22 -18.92 -13.19
C ALA A 391 5.01 -20.28 -12.51
N GLU A 392 5.82 -20.60 -11.50
CA GLU A 392 5.77 -21.91 -10.84
C GLU A 392 4.48 -22.11 -10.04
N ILE A 393 3.99 -21.09 -9.33
CA ILE A 393 2.72 -21.19 -8.62
C ILE A 393 1.56 -21.31 -9.63
N LEU A 394 1.56 -20.55 -10.72
CA LEU A 394 0.51 -20.66 -11.75
C LEU A 394 0.48 -22.06 -12.37
N LYS A 395 1.64 -22.71 -12.62
CA LYS A 395 1.69 -24.11 -13.07
C LYS A 395 0.97 -25.05 -12.11
N LYS A 396 1.16 -24.88 -10.80
CA LYS A 396 0.47 -25.68 -9.77
C LYS A 396 -1.05 -25.46 -9.80
N PHE A 397 -1.50 -24.21 -9.90
CA PHE A 397 -2.94 -23.89 -9.99
C PHE A 397 -3.58 -24.49 -11.25
N ILE A 398 -2.88 -24.49 -12.40
CA ILE A 398 -3.34 -25.16 -13.62
C ILE A 398 -3.43 -26.67 -13.40
N GLY A 399 -2.42 -27.29 -12.79
CA GLY A 399 -2.42 -28.72 -12.45
C GLY A 399 -3.59 -29.12 -11.54
N LEU A 400 -4.05 -28.22 -10.67
CA LEU A 400 -5.22 -28.42 -9.80
C LEU A 400 -6.55 -27.98 -10.44
N SER A 401 -6.55 -27.63 -11.72
CA SER A 401 -7.74 -27.14 -12.45
C SER A 401 -8.38 -25.87 -11.83
N ARG A 402 -7.62 -25.04 -11.12
CA ARG A 402 -8.05 -23.75 -10.54
C ARG A 402 -7.87 -22.59 -11.54
N SER A 403 -8.44 -22.72 -12.74
CA SER A 403 -8.26 -21.77 -13.85
C SER A 403 -8.78 -20.36 -13.57
N SER A 404 -9.85 -20.22 -12.79
CA SER A 404 -10.39 -18.90 -12.40
C SER A 404 -9.41 -18.10 -11.55
N ASP A 405 -8.65 -18.77 -10.68
CA ASP A 405 -7.71 -18.10 -9.78
C ASP A 405 -6.46 -17.67 -10.55
N VAL A 406 -6.00 -18.47 -11.53
CA VAL A 406 -4.95 -18.11 -12.49
C VAL A 406 -5.30 -16.82 -13.23
N LEU A 407 -6.50 -16.75 -13.83
CA LEU A 407 -6.94 -15.55 -14.53
C LEU A 407 -7.07 -14.35 -13.58
N ARG A 408 -7.58 -14.55 -12.36
CA ARG A 408 -7.68 -13.48 -11.37
C ARG A 408 -6.31 -12.91 -10.99
N MET A 409 -5.32 -13.76 -10.75
CA MET A 409 -3.96 -13.33 -10.40
C MET A 409 -3.31 -12.51 -11.53
N ILE A 410 -3.44 -12.97 -12.79
CA ILE A 410 -2.92 -12.23 -13.94
C ILE A 410 -3.66 -10.88 -14.08
N ASP A 411 -4.98 -10.86 -13.89
CA ASP A 411 -5.77 -9.61 -13.97
C ASP A 411 -5.35 -8.59 -12.90
N LEU A 412 -5.14 -9.04 -11.67
CA LEU A 412 -4.65 -8.20 -10.57
C LEU A 412 -3.28 -7.61 -10.85
N SER A 413 -2.35 -8.43 -11.38
CA SER A 413 -1.01 -7.98 -11.74
C SER A 413 -1.02 -6.88 -12.81
N SER A 414 -1.98 -6.91 -13.74
CA SER A 414 -2.04 -5.95 -14.86
C SER A 414 -2.32 -4.50 -14.44
N SER A 415 -2.76 -4.27 -13.21
CA SER A 415 -2.94 -2.92 -12.62
C SER A 415 -1.69 -2.37 -11.94
N LYS A 416 -0.68 -3.22 -11.68
CA LYS A 416 0.53 -2.82 -10.99
C LYS A 416 1.51 -2.20 -11.99
N THR A 417 2.22 -1.17 -11.57
CA THR A 417 3.27 -0.49 -12.36
C THR A 417 4.55 -1.33 -12.49
N ASN A 418 4.60 -2.49 -11.82
CA ASN A 418 5.77 -3.35 -11.61
C ASN A 418 6.21 -4.17 -12.85
N GLY A 419 5.85 -3.72 -14.05
CA GLY A 419 6.16 -4.43 -15.27
C GLY A 419 5.28 -5.67 -15.52
N MET A 420 5.68 -6.47 -16.50
CA MET A 420 4.94 -7.64 -16.94
C MET A 420 5.15 -8.83 -15.99
N LEU A 421 4.06 -9.50 -15.56
CA LEU A 421 4.09 -10.56 -14.55
C LEU A 421 5.02 -11.74 -14.91
N LEU A 422 4.99 -12.16 -16.18
CA LEU A 422 5.72 -13.31 -16.69
C LEU A 422 6.59 -12.88 -17.87
N ASP A 423 7.80 -13.41 -17.99
CA ASP A 423 8.57 -13.28 -19.22
C ASP A 423 7.93 -14.12 -20.36
N GLU A 424 8.47 -14.00 -21.58
CA GLU A 424 7.87 -14.66 -22.73
C GLU A 424 8.06 -16.19 -22.67
N ASP A 425 9.18 -16.65 -22.13
CA ASP A 425 9.54 -18.06 -22.07
C ASP A 425 8.71 -18.81 -21.01
N ASP A 426 8.53 -18.23 -19.82
CA ASP A 426 7.64 -18.71 -18.77
C ASP A 426 6.19 -18.69 -19.22
N ALA A 427 5.76 -17.60 -19.88
CA ALA A 427 4.43 -17.53 -20.46
C ALA A 427 4.19 -18.63 -21.49
N ARG A 428 5.19 -18.93 -22.34
CA ARG A 428 5.13 -20.01 -23.33
C ARG A 428 5.03 -21.37 -22.64
N SER A 429 5.88 -21.65 -21.66
CA SER A 429 5.88 -22.90 -20.90
C SER A 429 4.53 -23.14 -20.19
N LEU A 430 4.01 -22.11 -19.50
CA LEU A 430 2.72 -22.17 -18.81
C LEU A 430 1.58 -22.45 -19.79
N ASN A 431 1.63 -21.81 -20.96
CA ASN A 431 0.61 -21.93 -21.97
C ASN A 431 0.64 -23.30 -22.68
N GLU A 432 1.80 -23.91 -22.87
CA GLU A 432 1.91 -25.30 -23.36
C GLU A 432 1.23 -26.30 -22.42
N ILE A 433 1.41 -26.12 -21.10
CA ILE A 433 0.72 -26.94 -20.09
C ILE A 433 -0.79 -26.74 -20.18
N ALA A 434 -1.26 -25.50 -20.28
CA ALA A 434 -2.69 -25.22 -20.44
C ALA A 434 -3.25 -25.76 -21.75
N LEU A 435 -2.52 -25.65 -22.88
CA LEU A 435 -2.93 -26.19 -24.18
C LEU A 435 -3.15 -27.70 -24.14
N SER A 436 -2.31 -28.42 -23.37
CA SER A 436 -2.47 -29.87 -23.17
C SER A 436 -3.75 -30.25 -22.41
N THR A 437 -4.33 -29.30 -21.67
CA THR A 437 -5.54 -29.50 -20.85
C THR A 437 -6.79 -28.94 -21.54
N ASP A 438 -6.76 -27.66 -21.91
CA ASP A 438 -7.86 -26.94 -22.58
C ASP A 438 -7.34 -25.76 -23.41
N CYS A 439 -7.53 -25.83 -24.74
CA CYS A 439 -7.09 -24.78 -25.66
C CYS A 439 -7.79 -23.42 -25.43
N PHE A 440 -8.99 -23.40 -24.85
CA PHE A 440 -9.69 -22.15 -24.54
C PHE A 440 -9.10 -21.49 -23.30
N LEU A 441 -8.70 -22.26 -22.28
CA LEU A 441 -7.98 -21.74 -21.12
C LEU A 441 -6.65 -21.13 -21.54
N ALA A 442 -5.89 -21.85 -22.36
CA ALA A 442 -4.66 -21.37 -22.96
C ALA A 442 -4.84 -20.03 -23.69
N LEU A 443 -5.89 -19.94 -24.53
CA LEU A 443 -6.23 -18.68 -25.20
C LEU A 443 -6.56 -17.57 -24.20
N LYS A 444 -7.39 -17.83 -23.17
CA LYS A 444 -7.73 -16.83 -22.15
C LYS A 444 -6.48 -16.28 -21.47
N MET A 445 -5.55 -17.13 -21.05
CA MET A 445 -4.29 -16.70 -20.44
C MET A 445 -3.43 -15.89 -21.41
N ALA A 446 -3.26 -16.37 -22.65
CA ALA A 446 -2.44 -15.70 -23.66
C ALA A 446 -2.97 -14.31 -24.01
N LEU A 447 -4.29 -14.12 -24.05
CA LEU A 447 -4.93 -12.82 -24.32
C LEU A 447 -4.72 -11.78 -23.21
N MET A 448 -4.38 -12.21 -22.00
CA MET A 448 -4.07 -11.31 -20.88
C MET A 448 -2.61 -10.83 -20.88
N LEU A 449 -1.76 -11.47 -21.66
CA LEU A 449 -0.34 -11.16 -21.79
C LEU A 449 -0.09 -10.43 -23.13
N PRO A 450 0.93 -9.56 -23.24
CA PRO A 450 1.18 -8.77 -24.46
C PRO A 450 1.90 -9.55 -25.57
N TYR A 451 2.06 -10.87 -25.45
CA TYR A 451 2.81 -11.70 -26.40
C TYR A 451 1.95 -12.12 -27.60
N LYS A 452 1.96 -11.32 -28.68
CA LYS A 452 1.17 -11.57 -29.90
C LYS A 452 1.41 -12.96 -30.49
N THR A 453 2.67 -13.40 -30.57
CA THR A 453 3.01 -14.73 -31.11
C THR A 453 2.28 -15.84 -30.35
N LEU A 454 2.27 -15.75 -29.02
CA LEU A 454 1.59 -16.70 -28.14
C LEU A 454 0.07 -16.66 -28.32
N GLN A 455 -0.51 -15.45 -28.44
CA GLN A 455 -1.94 -15.27 -28.70
C GLN A 455 -2.36 -15.95 -30.01
N PHE A 456 -1.61 -15.75 -31.10
CA PHE A 456 -1.92 -16.36 -32.40
C PHE A 456 -1.73 -17.88 -32.42
N GLN A 457 -0.75 -18.42 -31.69
CA GLN A 457 -0.58 -19.87 -31.52
C GLN A 457 -1.79 -20.51 -30.82
N CYS A 458 -2.26 -19.91 -29.72
CA CYS A 458 -3.48 -20.35 -29.05
C CYS A 458 -4.71 -20.24 -29.93
N LEU A 459 -4.81 -19.14 -30.68
CA LEU A 459 -5.93 -18.90 -31.58
C LEU A 459 -6.00 -19.97 -32.69
N SER A 460 -4.86 -20.39 -33.23
CA SER A 460 -4.80 -21.50 -34.19
C SER A 460 -5.24 -22.83 -33.57
N ALA A 461 -4.83 -23.13 -32.33
CA ALA A 461 -5.30 -24.33 -31.63
C ALA A 461 -6.82 -24.30 -31.39
N VAL A 462 -7.38 -23.14 -31.05
CA VAL A 462 -8.82 -22.94 -30.88
C VAL A 462 -9.56 -23.09 -32.22
N GLU A 463 -9.05 -22.49 -33.30
CA GLU A 463 -9.60 -22.65 -34.65
C GLU A 463 -9.72 -24.13 -35.05
N ASP A 464 -8.67 -24.92 -34.82
CA ASP A 464 -8.66 -26.34 -35.14
C ASP A 464 -9.60 -27.15 -34.23
N SER A 465 -9.71 -26.78 -32.96
CA SER A 465 -10.67 -27.39 -32.04
C SER A 465 -12.13 -27.13 -32.46
N ILE A 466 -12.46 -25.90 -32.88
CA ILE A 466 -13.82 -25.52 -33.25
C ILE A 466 -14.23 -26.19 -34.57
N LYS A 467 -13.30 -26.35 -35.51
CA LYS A 467 -13.53 -27.13 -36.75
C LYS A 467 -13.96 -28.57 -36.47
N GLN A 468 -13.53 -29.16 -35.35
CA GLN A 468 -13.92 -30.50 -34.93
C GLN A 468 -15.28 -30.54 -34.22
N GLY A 469 -15.82 -29.38 -33.80
CA GLY A 469 -17.16 -29.22 -33.23
C GLY A 469 -17.19 -28.21 -32.09
N ILE A 470 -18.27 -27.41 -32.00
CA ILE A 470 -18.47 -26.45 -30.91
C ILE A 470 -19.09 -27.16 -29.69
N PRO A 471 -18.46 -27.14 -28.50
CA PRO A 471 -19.09 -27.63 -27.28
C PRO A 471 -20.28 -26.73 -26.90
N HIS A 472 -21.47 -27.31 -26.72
CA HIS A 472 -22.69 -26.56 -26.36
C HIS A 472 -22.58 -25.79 -25.03
N THR A 473 -21.69 -26.21 -24.13
CA THR A 473 -21.41 -25.53 -22.85
C THR A 473 -20.63 -24.22 -22.99
N ARG A 474 -20.06 -23.94 -24.17
CA ARG A 474 -19.18 -22.77 -24.42
C ARG A 474 -19.84 -21.67 -25.25
N SER A 475 -21.14 -21.75 -25.51
CA SER A 475 -21.88 -20.72 -26.27
C SER A 475 -22.18 -19.44 -25.47
N ASN A 476 -21.95 -19.46 -24.15
CA ASN A 476 -22.18 -18.35 -23.21
C ASN A 476 -20.89 -17.88 -22.49
N ASP A 477 -19.71 -18.11 -23.08
CA ASP A 477 -18.44 -17.74 -22.42
C ASP A 477 -18.16 -16.22 -22.54
N CYS A 478 -18.85 -15.42 -21.72
CA CYS A 478 -18.67 -13.97 -21.65
C CYS A 478 -17.22 -13.57 -21.29
N GLU A 479 -16.51 -14.37 -20.49
CA GLU A 479 -15.11 -14.09 -20.13
C GLU A 479 -14.19 -14.12 -21.35
N LEU A 480 -14.38 -15.10 -22.25
CA LEU A 480 -13.61 -15.17 -23.49
C LEU A 480 -13.87 -13.93 -24.37
N LEU A 481 -15.13 -13.52 -24.50
CA LEU A 481 -15.49 -12.32 -25.27
C LEU A 481 -14.85 -11.06 -24.67
N ILE A 482 -14.86 -10.91 -23.34
CA ILE A 482 -14.18 -9.79 -22.65
C ILE A 482 -12.70 -9.74 -23.02
N LEU A 483 -12.01 -10.88 -22.98
CA LEU A 483 -10.57 -10.98 -23.25
C LEU A 483 -10.20 -10.73 -24.72
N ILE A 484 -11.02 -11.20 -25.66
CA ILE A 484 -10.80 -10.95 -27.09
C ILE A 484 -10.97 -9.46 -27.41
N LEU A 485 -11.97 -8.81 -26.80
CA LEU A 485 -12.21 -7.37 -26.99
C LEU A 485 -11.15 -6.51 -26.29
N SER A 486 -10.67 -6.92 -25.12
CA SER A 486 -9.66 -6.17 -24.37
C SER A 486 -8.25 -6.24 -24.99
N SER A 487 -7.90 -7.39 -25.58
CA SER A 487 -6.62 -7.62 -26.26
C SER A 487 -6.51 -6.92 -27.62
N GLY A 488 -7.64 -6.62 -28.28
CA GLY A 488 -7.68 -6.01 -29.60
C GLY A 488 -7.37 -6.98 -30.76
N ILE A 489 -7.31 -8.30 -30.50
CA ILE A 489 -7.02 -9.30 -31.53
C ILE A 489 -8.17 -9.51 -32.51
N LEU A 490 -9.39 -9.05 -32.17
CA LEU A 490 -10.60 -9.25 -32.97
C LEU A 490 -10.45 -8.74 -34.41
N THR A 491 -9.79 -7.60 -34.61
CA THR A 491 -9.50 -7.06 -35.94
C THR A 491 -8.67 -8.02 -36.80
N SER A 492 -7.67 -8.67 -36.19
CA SER A 492 -6.83 -9.67 -36.85
C SER A 492 -7.60 -10.96 -37.14
N VAL A 493 -8.48 -11.37 -36.24
CA VAL A 493 -9.37 -12.53 -36.42
C VAL A 493 -10.38 -12.28 -37.56
N ALA A 494 -10.96 -11.08 -37.62
CA ALA A 494 -12.01 -10.74 -38.59
C ALA A 494 -11.48 -10.53 -40.01
N THR A 495 -10.23 -10.07 -40.16
CA THR A 495 -9.58 -9.85 -41.45
C THR A 495 -8.79 -11.07 -41.94
N GLY A 496 -8.33 -11.91 -41.01
CA GLY A 496 -7.52 -13.09 -41.32
C GLY A 496 -8.33 -14.24 -41.90
N SER A 497 -7.93 -14.72 -43.08
CA SER A 497 -8.56 -15.89 -43.73
C SER A 497 -8.37 -17.21 -42.95
N THR A 498 -7.37 -17.27 -42.07
CA THR A 498 -7.02 -18.45 -41.26
C THR A 498 -7.99 -18.71 -40.12
N TYR A 499 -8.71 -17.68 -39.63
CA TYR A 499 -9.50 -17.73 -38.40
C TYR A 499 -11.00 -17.64 -38.64
N GLY A 500 -11.46 -17.99 -39.85
CA GLY A 500 -12.85 -17.84 -40.26
C GLY A 500 -13.84 -18.62 -39.37
N THR A 501 -13.46 -19.80 -38.88
CA THR A 501 -14.32 -20.59 -37.99
C THR A 501 -14.45 -19.95 -36.62
N THR A 502 -13.32 -19.47 -36.07
CA THR A 502 -13.27 -18.74 -34.81
C THR A 502 -14.08 -17.45 -34.90
N PHE A 503 -13.92 -16.69 -36.00
CA PHE A 503 -14.72 -15.49 -36.24
C PHE A 503 -16.22 -15.80 -36.29
N SER A 504 -16.62 -16.85 -37.02
CA SER A 504 -18.01 -17.30 -37.05
C SER A 504 -18.53 -17.72 -35.67
N TYR A 505 -17.70 -18.37 -34.86
CA TYR A 505 -18.03 -18.74 -33.49
C TYR A 505 -18.22 -17.52 -32.59
N LEU A 506 -17.38 -16.49 -32.73
CA LEU A 506 -17.55 -15.22 -32.00
C LEU A 506 -18.85 -14.51 -32.40
N CYS A 507 -19.16 -14.45 -33.70
CA CYS A 507 -20.44 -13.92 -34.18
C CYS A 507 -21.64 -14.71 -33.62
N TYR A 508 -21.53 -16.04 -33.57
CA TYR A 508 -22.56 -16.89 -32.97
C TYR A 508 -22.74 -16.61 -31.47
N MET A 509 -21.65 -16.48 -30.72
CA MET A 509 -21.67 -16.15 -29.28
C MET A 509 -22.32 -14.80 -29.03
N VAL A 510 -21.91 -13.76 -29.76
CA VAL A 510 -22.52 -12.43 -29.69
C VAL A 510 -24.01 -12.49 -30.04
N GLY A 511 -24.37 -13.23 -31.09
CA GLY A 511 -25.78 -13.42 -31.47
C GLY A 511 -26.62 -14.12 -30.39
N ASN A 512 -26.06 -15.13 -29.72
CA ASN A 512 -26.71 -15.85 -28.63
C ASN A 512 -26.92 -14.95 -27.39
N LEU A 513 -25.89 -14.18 -27.00
CA LEU A 513 -25.98 -13.19 -25.92
C LEU A 513 -26.98 -12.06 -26.26
N SER A 514 -26.99 -11.59 -27.51
CA SER A 514 -27.99 -10.64 -27.99
C SER A 514 -29.42 -11.17 -27.85
N ASN A 515 -29.66 -12.43 -28.22
CA ASN A 515 -30.96 -13.06 -28.08
C ASN A 515 -31.37 -13.19 -26.59
N GLN A 516 -30.44 -13.54 -25.70
CA GLN A 516 -30.71 -13.59 -24.25
C GLN A 516 -31.11 -12.22 -23.69
N VAL A 517 -30.37 -11.16 -24.06
CA VAL A 517 -30.72 -9.79 -23.66
C VAL A 517 -32.09 -9.38 -24.19
N GLN A 518 -32.42 -9.71 -25.43
CA GLN A 518 -33.73 -9.41 -26.01
C GLN A 518 -34.87 -10.16 -25.31
N GLN A 519 -34.68 -11.45 -25.00
CA GLN A 519 -35.66 -12.24 -24.26
C GLN A 519 -35.86 -11.72 -22.84
N ALA A 520 -34.79 -11.33 -22.16
CA ALA A 520 -34.85 -10.71 -20.84
C ALA A 520 -35.69 -9.42 -20.86
N LEU A 521 -35.49 -8.55 -21.86
CA LEU A 521 -36.25 -7.31 -22.03
C LEU A 521 -37.76 -7.54 -22.28
N ILE A 522 -38.13 -8.62 -22.98
CA ILE A 522 -39.53 -8.96 -23.28
C ILE A 522 -40.24 -9.54 -22.04
N SER A 523 -39.51 -10.25 -21.18
CA SER A 523 -40.08 -11.02 -20.06
C SER A 523 -40.57 -10.22 -18.83
N SER A 524 -40.41 -8.89 -18.82
CA SER A 524 -40.92 -7.93 -17.80
C SER A 524 -40.69 -8.32 -16.32
N ARG A 525 -39.73 -9.18 -16.00
CA ARG A 525 -39.25 -9.38 -14.63
C ARG A 525 -38.16 -8.34 -14.43
N GLY A 526 -38.41 -7.34 -13.59
CA GLY A 526 -37.47 -6.26 -13.33
C GLY A 526 -36.09 -6.82 -12.97
N PHE A 527 -35.04 -6.13 -13.46
CA PHE A 527 -33.65 -6.50 -13.27
C PHE A 527 -33.34 -6.63 -11.76
N THR A 528 -33.32 -7.85 -11.23
CA THR A 528 -33.19 -8.16 -9.79
C THR A 528 -32.20 -9.29 -9.48
N ASN A 529 -31.60 -9.95 -10.49
CA ASN A 529 -30.65 -11.07 -10.34
C ASN A 529 -29.27 -10.80 -10.99
N ASN A 530 -28.25 -11.61 -10.67
CA ASN A 530 -26.91 -11.52 -11.31
C ASN A 530 -26.94 -11.61 -12.86
N GLU A 531 -27.85 -12.40 -13.44
CA GLU A 531 -28.06 -12.49 -14.90
C GLU A 531 -28.42 -11.12 -15.51
N ASP A 532 -29.03 -10.24 -14.72
CA ASP A 532 -29.38 -8.89 -15.16
C ASP A 532 -28.17 -7.97 -15.28
N HIS A 533 -27.16 -8.15 -14.42
CA HIS A 533 -25.91 -7.39 -14.46
C HIS A 533 -25.07 -7.80 -15.68
N GLU A 534 -24.97 -9.09 -15.98
CA GLU A 534 -24.25 -9.59 -17.17
C GLU A 534 -24.94 -9.14 -18.46
N ASN A 535 -26.27 -9.23 -18.53
CA ASN A 535 -27.05 -8.77 -19.68
C ASN A 535 -26.91 -7.25 -19.90
N GLN A 536 -26.94 -6.46 -18.82
CA GLN A 536 -26.71 -5.02 -18.91
C GLN A 536 -25.28 -4.71 -19.34
N PHE A 537 -24.28 -5.43 -18.81
CA PHE A 537 -22.89 -5.26 -19.19
C PHE A 537 -22.65 -5.60 -20.66
N PHE A 538 -23.19 -6.71 -21.15
CA PHE A 538 -23.12 -7.05 -22.56
C PHE A 538 -23.75 -5.95 -23.42
N ARG A 539 -24.99 -5.53 -23.11
CA ARG A 539 -25.71 -4.52 -23.89
C ARG A 539 -25.02 -3.16 -23.93
N ARG A 540 -24.45 -2.73 -22.81
CA ARG A 540 -23.91 -1.37 -22.63
C ARG A 540 -22.42 -1.27 -22.90
N ILE A 541 -21.68 -2.38 -22.78
CA ILE A 541 -20.22 -2.39 -22.90
C ILE A 541 -19.77 -3.32 -24.02
N LEU A 542 -19.99 -4.63 -23.93
CA LEU A 542 -19.40 -5.60 -24.86
C LEU A 542 -19.95 -5.48 -26.28
N PHE A 543 -21.26 -5.32 -26.43
CA PHE A 543 -21.92 -5.25 -27.74
C PHE A 543 -21.49 -3.99 -28.51
N PRO A 544 -21.55 -2.76 -27.96
CA PRO A 544 -20.96 -1.58 -28.61
C PRO A 544 -19.49 -1.76 -28.97
N TYR A 545 -18.68 -2.35 -28.08
CA TYR A 545 -17.26 -2.57 -28.31
C TYR A 545 -17.02 -3.53 -29.49
N PHE A 546 -17.73 -4.66 -29.52
CA PHE A 546 -17.66 -5.64 -30.62
C PHE A 546 -18.04 -5.00 -31.97
N ILE A 547 -19.12 -4.21 -32.00
CA ILE A 547 -19.55 -3.49 -33.21
C ILE A 547 -18.46 -2.49 -33.66
N SER A 548 -17.87 -1.74 -32.74
CA SER A 548 -16.81 -0.79 -33.07
C SER A 548 -15.54 -1.46 -33.60
N GLU A 549 -15.17 -2.61 -33.07
CA GLU A 549 -14.04 -3.42 -33.55
C GLU A 549 -14.30 -4.02 -34.93
N LEU A 550 -15.54 -4.46 -35.23
CA LEU A 550 -15.91 -4.91 -36.58
C LEU A 550 -15.76 -3.79 -37.61
N VAL A 551 -16.17 -2.56 -37.27
CA VAL A 551 -16.00 -1.41 -38.16
C VAL A 551 -14.52 -1.12 -38.39
N LYS A 552 -13.67 -1.18 -37.34
CA LYS A 552 -12.21 -1.06 -37.50
C LYS A 552 -11.60 -2.16 -38.38
N ALA A 553 -12.20 -3.34 -38.39
CA ALA A 553 -11.81 -4.46 -39.23
C ALA A 553 -12.36 -4.38 -40.68
N ASP A 554 -12.92 -3.24 -41.09
CA ASP A 554 -13.58 -3.02 -42.38
C ASP A 554 -14.83 -3.92 -42.61
N GLN A 555 -15.37 -4.54 -41.56
CA GLN A 555 -16.57 -5.38 -41.60
C GLN A 555 -17.86 -4.55 -41.41
N HIS A 556 -17.93 -3.40 -42.08
CA HIS A 556 -19.01 -2.41 -41.98
C HIS A 556 -20.41 -3.00 -42.21
N VAL A 557 -20.53 -3.82 -43.25
CA VAL A 557 -21.81 -4.43 -43.67
C VAL A 557 -22.31 -5.40 -42.60
N LEU A 558 -21.44 -6.26 -42.09
CA LEU A 558 -21.78 -7.22 -41.03
C LEU A 558 -22.17 -6.49 -39.73
N ALA A 559 -21.38 -5.50 -39.31
CA ALA A 559 -21.67 -4.68 -38.14
C ALA A 559 -23.07 -4.02 -38.25
N GLY A 560 -23.38 -3.44 -39.41
CA GLY A 560 -24.68 -2.84 -39.68
C GLY A 560 -25.82 -3.84 -39.58
N PHE A 561 -25.69 -5.02 -40.19
CA PHE A 561 -26.72 -6.07 -40.10
C PHE A 561 -26.95 -6.56 -38.67
N ILE A 562 -25.88 -6.75 -37.88
CA ILE A 562 -25.99 -7.17 -36.48
C ILE A 562 -26.75 -6.12 -35.67
N VAL A 563 -26.42 -4.82 -35.83
CA VAL A 563 -27.13 -3.72 -35.15
C VAL A 563 -28.60 -3.67 -35.56
N THR A 564 -28.90 -3.76 -36.85
CA THR A 564 -30.27 -3.76 -37.38
C THR A 564 -31.11 -4.90 -36.79
N LYS A 565 -30.53 -6.11 -36.68
CA LYS A 565 -31.18 -7.26 -36.03
C LYS A 565 -31.33 -7.08 -34.53
N PHE A 566 -30.33 -6.54 -33.84
CA PHE A 566 -30.37 -6.28 -32.40
C PHE A 566 -31.46 -5.26 -32.02
N MET A 567 -31.68 -4.26 -32.88
CA MET A 567 -32.65 -3.18 -32.68
C MET A 567 -34.10 -3.56 -33.08
N HIS A 568 -34.35 -4.79 -33.56
CA HIS A 568 -35.65 -5.23 -34.09
C HIS A 568 -36.26 -4.27 -35.14
N THR A 569 -35.45 -3.76 -36.07
CA THR A 569 -36.00 -2.94 -37.17
C THR A 569 -37.02 -3.75 -37.98
N SER A 570 -38.18 -3.16 -38.28
CA SER A 570 -39.26 -3.82 -39.03
C SER A 570 -38.76 -4.45 -40.33
N GLU A 571 -39.25 -5.65 -40.65
CA GLU A 571 -38.95 -6.33 -41.93
C GLU A 571 -39.32 -5.49 -43.16
N SER A 572 -40.29 -4.57 -43.03
CA SER A 572 -40.64 -3.60 -44.08
C SER A 572 -39.48 -2.65 -44.44
N LEU A 573 -38.54 -2.41 -43.53
CA LEU A 573 -37.35 -1.60 -43.75
C LEU A 573 -36.19 -2.39 -44.38
N SER A 574 -36.31 -3.72 -44.53
CA SER A 574 -35.30 -4.55 -45.20
C SER A 574 -35.15 -4.26 -46.71
N LEU A 575 -36.12 -3.53 -47.28
CA LEU A 575 -36.11 -3.09 -48.68
C LEU A 575 -35.19 -1.88 -48.94
N ILE A 576 -34.76 -1.18 -47.88
CA ILE A 576 -33.86 -0.02 -47.95
C ILE A 576 -32.59 -0.40 -47.22
N ASN A 577 -31.41 -0.13 -47.79
CA ASN A 577 -30.14 -0.35 -47.10
C ASN A 577 -29.97 0.66 -45.94
N ILE A 578 -30.63 0.38 -44.82
CA ILE A 578 -30.57 1.18 -43.59
C ILE A 578 -29.41 0.76 -42.68
N ALA A 579 -28.62 -0.24 -43.07
CA ALA A 579 -27.58 -0.82 -42.20
C ALA A 579 -26.54 0.23 -41.80
N ASN A 580 -26.05 1.03 -42.76
CA ASN A 580 -25.05 2.06 -42.49
C ASN A 580 -25.61 3.20 -41.62
N VAL A 581 -26.82 3.70 -41.94
CA VAL A 581 -27.48 4.77 -41.16
C VAL A 581 -27.83 4.29 -39.75
N SER A 582 -28.27 3.04 -39.60
CA SER A 582 -28.57 2.44 -38.30
C SER A 582 -27.32 2.27 -37.45
N LEU A 583 -26.21 1.86 -38.07
CA LEU A 583 -24.92 1.70 -37.42
C LEU A 583 -24.37 3.05 -36.91
N ASN A 584 -24.36 4.08 -37.76
CA ASN A 584 -23.97 5.44 -37.38
C ASN A 584 -24.80 5.95 -36.20
N ARG A 585 -26.12 5.93 -36.34
CA ARG A 585 -27.04 6.41 -35.29
C ARG A 585 -26.91 5.61 -34.00
N TYR A 586 -26.65 4.31 -34.08
CA TYR A 586 -26.44 3.46 -32.92
C TYR A 586 -25.18 3.88 -32.16
N LEU A 587 -24.04 4.01 -32.84
CA LEU A 587 -22.77 4.39 -32.21
C LEU A 587 -22.79 5.83 -31.66
N GLU A 588 -23.38 6.79 -32.38
CA GLU A 588 -23.58 8.17 -31.88
C GLU A 588 -24.39 8.17 -30.58
N ARG A 589 -25.47 7.38 -30.52
CA ARG A 589 -26.30 7.28 -29.32
C ARG A 589 -25.55 6.63 -28.16
N GLN A 590 -24.75 5.59 -28.41
CA GLN A 590 -23.92 4.96 -27.36
C GLN A 590 -22.87 5.95 -26.83
N LEU A 591 -22.24 6.72 -27.70
CA LEU A 591 -21.27 7.74 -27.31
C LEU A 591 -21.91 8.84 -26.45
N HIS A 592 -23.09 9.34 -26.84
CA HIS A 592 -23.83 10.31 -26.04
C HIS A 592 -24.17 9.77 -24.65
N MET A 593 -24.62 8.51 -24.55
CA MET A 593 -24.93 7.86 -23.27
C MET A 593 -23.68 7.69 -22.37
N LEU A 594 -22.51 7.45 -22.96
CA LEU A 594 -21.21 7.40 -22.26
C LEU A 594 -20.79 8.76 -21.71
N GLN A 595 -21.09 9.84 -22.42
CA GLN A 595 -20.73 11.21 -22.02
C GLN A 595 -21.65 11.80 -20.94
N THR A 596 -22.93 11.40 -20.89
CA THR A 596 -23.89 11.89 -19.88
C THR A 596 -23.83 11.17 -18.54
N ASN A 597 -22.87 10.26 -18.32
CA ASN A 597 -22.68 9.50 -17.06
C ASN A 597 -23.91 8.70 -16.58
N GLU A 598 -24.89 8.40 -17.43
CA GLU A 598 -26.04 7.53 -17.11
C GLU A 598 -25.68 6.03 -17.01
N LEU A 599 -24.38 5.71 -17.07
CA LEU A 599 -23.83 4.36 -17.13
C LEU A 599 -23.32 3.88 -15.78
N HIS A 600 -24.20 3.81 -14.78
CA HIS A 600 -23.90 3.00 -13.61
C HIS A 600 -24.21 1.53 -13.94
N VAL A 601 -23.23 0.82 -14.48
CA VAL A 601 -23.26 -0.65 -14.58
C VAL A 601 -22.15 -1.17 -13.67
N GLU A 602 -22.49 -1.60 -12.47
CA GLU A 602 -21.58 -2.42 -11.69
C GLU A 602 -21.75 -3.86 -12.18
N MET A 603 -20.73 -4.35 -12.90
CA MET A 603 -20.56 -5.78 -13.09
C MET A 603 -19.38 -6.17 -12.21
N GLU A 604 -19.66 -6.91 -11.14
CA GLU A 604 -18.63 -7.56 -10.34
C GLU A 604 -18.15 -8.83 -11.07
N CYS A 605 -17.33 -8.67 -12.10
CA CYS A 605 -16.56 -9.81 -12.60
C CYS A 605 -15.47 -10.12 -11.57
N LYS A 606 -15.67 -11.16 -10.74
CA LYS A 606 -14.69 -11.55 -9.71
C LYS A 606 -13.35 -12.00 -10.30
N THR A 607 -13.34 -12.45 -11.56
CA THR A 607 -12.13 -12.96 -12.23
C THR A 607 -11.37 -11.87 -12.98
N LEU A 608 -12.07 -10.99 -13.73
CA LEU A 608 -11.47 -10.05 -14.68
C LEU A 608 -11.80 -8.58 -14.35
N ARG A 609 -11.78 -8.23 -13.06
CA ARG A 609 -12.20 -6.91 -12.55
C ARG A 609 -11.44 -5.75 -13.22
N ASN A 610 -10.12 -5.83 -13.28
CA ASN A 610 -9.26 -4.78 -13.84
C ASN A 610 -9.41 -4.70 -15.37
N THR A 611 -9.48 -5.84 -16.04
CA THR A 611 -9.72 -5.89 -17.49
C THR A 611 -11.08 -5.30 -17.86
N VAL A 612 -12.13 -5.59 -17.10
CA VAL A 612 -13.47 -4.99 -17.29
C VAL A 612 -13.43 -3.47 -17.06
N SER A 613 -12.73 -3.00 -16.02
CA SER A 613 -12.54 -1.58 -15.74
C SER A 613 -11.85 -0.85 -16.91
N ARG A 614 -10.76 -1.43 -17.42
CA ARG A 614 -10.00 -0.91 -18.57
C ARG A 614 -10.82 -0.90 -19.86
N LEU A 615 -11.57 -1.96 -20.14
CA LEU A 615 -12.43 -2.03 -21.31
C LEU A 615 -13.52 -0.95 -21.28
N ARG A 616 -14.12 -0.71 -20.11
CA ARG A 616 -15.07 0.39 -19.88
C ARG A 616 -14.42 1.75 -20.13
N GLY A 617 -13.23 1.99 -19.57
CA GLY A 617 -12.51 3.26 -19.75
C GLY A 617 -12.13 3.54 -21.21
N ARG A 618 -11.87 2.50 -22.00
CA ARG A 618 -11.48 2.63 -23.42
C ARG A 618 -12.66 2.75 -24.39
N LEU A 619 -13.87 2.37 -24.00
CA LEU A 619 -15.03 2.29 -24.91
C LEU A 619 -15.37 3.64 -25.56
N SER A 620 -15.35 4.73 -24.81
CA SER A 620 -15.64 6.08 -25.35
C SER A 620 -14.66 6.45 -26.46
N ASN A 621 -13.36 6.28 -26.20
CA ASN A 621 -12.29 6.56 -27.17
C ASN A 621 -12.40 5.64 -28.39
N LEU A 622 -12.75 4.37 -28.17
CA LEU A 622 -12.98 3.41 -29.25
C LEU A 622 -14.09 3.90 -30.19
N ILE A 623 -15.28 4.21 -29.66
CA ILE A 623 -16.41 4.68 -30.48
C ILE A 623 -16.07 5.99 -31.20
N GLN A 624 -15.42 6.94 -30.51
CA GLN A 624 -14.96 8.19 -31.13
C GLN A 624 -14.00 7.96 -32.30
N SER A 625 -13.07 7.01 -32.16
CA SER A 625 -12.15 6.65 -33.25
C SER A 625 -12.83 5.92 -34.41
N THR A 626 -13.97 5.27 -34.16
CA THR A 626 -14.69 4.47 -35.15
C THR A 626 -15.67 5.30 -35.99
N LEU A 627 -16.32 6.32 -35.42
CA LEU A 627 -17.31 7.13 -36.13
C LEU A 627 -16.81 7.76 -37.46
N PRO A 628 -15.57 8.28 -37.55
CA PRO A 628 -15.02 8.81 -38.81
C PRO A 628 -14.85 7.76 -39.90
N LEU A 629 -14.63 6.49 -39.56
CA LEU A 629 -14.44 5.41 -40.53
C LEU A 629 -15.74 5.11 -41.30
N LEU A 630 -16.89 5.38 -40.69
CA LEU A 630 -18.21 5.18 -41.28
C LEU A 630 -18.63 6.32 -42.21
N SER A 631 -18.11 7.52 -42.00
CA SER A 631 -18.40 8.68 -42.85
C SER A 631 -17.52 8.73 -44.10
N ALA A 632 -16.31 8.17 -44.04
CA ALA A 632 -15.41 8.07 -45.20
C ALA A 632 -15.91 7.11 -46.30
N ASN A 633 -16.76 6.14 -45.96
CA ASN A 633 -17.32 5.14 -46.89
C ASN A 633 -18.61 5.62 -47.62
N VAL A 634 -18.91 6.91 -47.61
CA VAL A 634 -20.10 7.52 -48.24
C VAL A 634 -19.77 8.27 -49.55
N SER A 635 -18.52 8.23 -50.03
CA SER A 635 -18.14 8.81 -51.33
C SER A 635 -18.21 7.82 -52.48
#